data_AF-W4L4F6-F1
#
_entry.id   AF-W4L4F6-F1
#
_cell.length_a   1.000
_cell.length_b   1.000
_cell.length_c   1.000
_cell.angle_alpha   90.00
_cell.angle_beta   90.00
_cell.angle_gamma   90.00
#
_symmetry.space_group_name_H-M   'P 1'
#
loop_
_entity.id
_entity.type
_entity.pdbx_description
1 polymer ?
#
loop_
_entity_poly.entity_id
_entity_poly.type
_entity_poly.pdbx_seq_one_letter_code
_entity_poly.pdbx_strand_id
1 'polypeptide(L)'
;MSEFLTSILVTPFLDIASGPVFFAEVVVSGLLAGVMYSMVALGFVLIFKASGVFNFAQGIMVLFAALTLVGLMERGVPLWLALLLTVAVMIMLAYAVERVMLRKLVNQDPFTLLMATIGLNFFLEGTGELVWGSNVKKLDVGIPEDSIEVAGMLLNQFELYAAAIAVVLVTLLVILSQKTKIGR
;
A
#
# COMPACT_ATOMS: atom_id res chain seq x y z
N MET A 1 24.04 -27.70 21.88
CA MET A 1 24.58 -26.33 21.69
C MET A 1 25.23 -26.17 20.32
N SER A 2 26.08 -27.12 19.89
CA SER A 2 26.72 -27.11 18.57
C SER A 2 25.71 -27.16 17.41
N GLU A 3 24.74 -28.09 17.43
CA GLU A 3 23.73 -28.22 16.36
C GLU A 3 22.85 -26.98 16.17
N PHE A 4 22.54 -26.26 17.25
CA PHE A 4 21.78 -25.00 17.20
C PHE A 4 22.57 -23.89 16.47
N LEU A 5 23.88 -23.79 16.75
CA LEU A 5 24.76 -22.84 16.06
C LEU A 5 24.94 -23.21 14.58
N THR A 6 25.01 -24.50 14.26
CA THR A 6 25.12 -24.98 12.86
C THR A 6 23.83 -24.76 12.09
N SER A 7 22.67 -24.95 12.71
CA SER A 7 21.36 -24.64 12.12
C SER A 7 21.21 -23.15 11.81
N ILE A 8 21.66 -22.26 12.69
CA ILE A 8 21.53 -20.82 12.45
C ILE A 8 22.57 -20.30 11.44
N LEU A 9 23.81 -20.77 11.51
CA LEU A 9 24.93 -20.14 10.79
C LEU A 9 25.38 -20.89 9.54
N VAL A 10 25.12 -22.19 9.41
CA VAL A 10 25.71 -23.01 8.32
C VAL A 10 24.63 -23.58 7.40
N THR A 11 23.51 -24.07 7.94
CA THR A 11 22.45 -24.66 7.11
C THR A 11 21.88 -23.71 6.04
N PRO A 12 21.70 -22.39 6.28
CA PRO A 12 21.21 -21.50 5.23
C PRO A 12 22.15 -21.42 4.02
N PHE A 13 23.47 -21.44 4.25
CA PHE A 13 24.46 -21.38 3.17
C PHE A 13 24.57 -22.71 2.42
N LEU A 14 24.36 -23.84 3.10
CA LEU A 14 24.27 -25.15 2.47
C LEU A 14 22.99 -25.30 1.64
N ASP A 15 21.88 -24.73 2.11
CA ASP A 15 20.60 -24.70 1.40
C ASP A 15 20.69 -23.82 0.14
N ILE A 16 21.39 -22.69 0.21
CA ILE A 16 21.69 -21.84 -0.97
C ILE A 16 22.53 -22.60 -2.01
N ALA A 17 23.55 -23.33 -1.57
CA ALA A 17 24.43 -24.08 -2.46
C ALA A 17 23.76 -25.31 -3.08
N SER A 18 22.81 -25.93 -2.38
CA SER A 18 22.10 -27.12 -2.83
C SER A 18 20.83 -26.81 -3.63
N GLY A 19 20.20 -25.65 -3.39
CA GLY A 19 18.97 -25.20 -4.05
C GLY A 19 19.11 -23.83 -4.71
N PRO A 20 19.86 -23.68 -5.82
CA PRO A 20 20.05 -22.40 -6.50
C PRO A 20 18.73 -21.78 -6.99
N VAL A 21 17.73 -22.61 -7.30
CA VAL A 21 16.39 -22.16 -7.71
C VAL A 21 15.62 -21.55 -6.54
N PHE A 22 15.68 -22.16 -5.35
CA PHE A 22 15.07 -21.62 -4.13
C PHE A 22 15.72 -20.30 -3.71
N PHE A 23 17.04 -20.19 -3.83
CA PHE A 23 17.73 -18.92 -3.58
C PHE A 23 17.26 -17.82 -4.54
N ALA A 24 17.15 -18.12 -5.85
CA ALA A 24 16.64 -17.17 -6.83
C ALA A 24 15.19 -16.76 -6.54
N GLU A 25 14.34 -17.71 -6.14
CA GLU A 25 12.96 -17.44 -5.72
C GLU A 25 12.91 -16.46 -4.55
N VAL A 26 13.65 -16.71 -3.47
CA VAL A 26 13.68 -15.83 -2.29
C VAL A 26 14.18 -14.43 -2.65
N VAL A 27 15.19 -14.32 -3.52
CA VAL A 27 15.70 -13.02 -3.99
C VAL A 27 14.65 -12.28 -4.80
N VAL A 28 13.96 -12.97 -5.72
CA VAL A 28 12.91 -12.37 -6.56
C VAL A 28 11.71 -11.95 -5.70
N SER A 29 11.20 -12.81 -4.83
CA SER A 29 10.10 -12.48 -3.91
C SER A 29 10.48 -11.34 -2.97
N GLY A 30 11.72 -11.32 -2.46
CA GLY A 30 12.25 -10.21 -1.67
C GLY A 30 12.29 -8.88 -2.46
N LEU A 31 12.65 -8.94 -3.74
CA LEU A 31 12.63 -7.76 -4.62
C LEU A 31 11.19 -7.28 -4.88
N LEU A 32 10.24 -8.18 -5.15
CA LEU A 32 8.83 -7.85 -5.34
C LEU A 32 8.24 -7.18 -4.09
N ALA A 33 8.53 -7.72 -2.90
CA ALA A 33 8.17 -7.09 -1.63
C ALA A 33 8.80 -5.70 -1.46
N GLY A 34 10.08 -5.54 -1.81
CA GLY A 34 10.78 -4.26 -1.80
C GLY A 34 10.12 -3.20 -2.70
N VAL A 35 9.63 -3.60 -3.87
CA VAL A 35 8.86 -2.72 -4.78
C VAL A 35 7.55 -2.27 -4.13
N MET A 36 6.82 -3.17 -3.48
CA MET A 36 5.59 -2.83 -2.76
C MET A 36 5.84 -1.84 -1.62
N TYR A 37 6.89 -2.03 -0.81
CA TYR A 37 7.24 -1.07 0.25
C TYR A 37 7.70 0.27 -0.31
N SER A 38 8.42 0.26 -1.44
CA SER A 38 8.85 1.48 -2.12
C SER A 38 7.68 2.32 -2.62
N MET A 39 6.59 1.68 -3.09
CA MET A 39 5.36 2.39 -3.43
C MET A 39 4.75 3.12 -2.25
N VAL A 40 4.68 2.46 -1.09
CA VAL A 40 4.11 3.06 0.12
C VAL A 40 4.92 4.30 0.51
N ALA A 41 6.25 4.18 0.52
CA ALA A 41 7.15 5.29 0.78
C ALA A 41 6.98 6.44 -0.23
N LEU A 42 6.84 6.13 -1.52
CA LEU A 42 6.60 7.11 -2.56
C LEU A 42 5.28 7.86 -2.37
N GLY A 43 4.22 7.18 -1.90
CA GLY A 43 2.96 7.81 -1.51
C GLY A 43 3.14 8.88 -0.42
N PHE A 44 3.90 8.55 0.64
CA PHE A 44 4.22 9.51 1.71
C PHE A 44 5.00 10.72 1.19
N VAL A 45 6.03 10.50 0.37
CA VAL A 45 6.86 11.57 -0.20
C VAL A 45 6.02 12.52 -1.06
N LEU A 46 5.09 12.00 -1.85
CA LEU A 46 4.22 12.80 -2.69
C LEU A 46 3.26 13.68 -1.91
N ILE A 47 2.62 13.10 -0.89
CA ILE A 47 1.70 13.84 -0.03
C ILE A 47 2.48 14.97 0.65
N PHE A 48 3.68 14.68 1.16
CA PHE A 48 4.54 15.68 1.76
C PHE A 48 4.95 16.78 0.76
N LYS A 49 5.40 16.40 -0.43
CA LYS A 49 5.81 17.37 -1.47
C LYS A 49 4.66 18.26 -1.93
N ALA A 50 3.46 17.71 -2.05
CA ALA A 50 2.28 18.45 -2.52
C ALA A 50 1.65 19.33 -1.44
N SER A 51 1.59 18.86 -0.19
CA SER A 51 0.90 19.55 0.90
C SER A 51 1.82 20.36 1.82
N GLY A 52 3.13 20.09 1.80
CA GLY A 52 4.10 20.62 2.77
C GLY A 52 3.94 20.03 4.18
N VAL A 53 3.10 19.00 4.34
CA VAL A 53 2.69 18.44 5.63
C VAL A 53 2.83 16.92 5.61
N PHE A 54 3.34 16.34 6.70
CA PHE A 54 3.38 14.89 6.86
C PHE A 54 2.02 14.39 7.32
N ASN A 55 1.32 13.63 6.47
CA ASN A 55 -0.01 13.11 6.79
C ASN A 55 0.07 11.70 7.39
N PHE A 56 -0.08 11.59 8.71
CA PHE A 56 -0.07 10.30 9.40
C PHE A 56 -1.37 9.50 9.22
N ALA A 57 -2.46 10.13 8.74
CA ALA A 57 -3.72 9.46 8.44
C ALA A 57 -3.69 8.69 7.11
N GLN A 58 -2.55 8.66 6.39
CA GLN A 58 -2.46 7.92 5.13
C GLN A 58 -2.85 6.44 5.26
N GLY A 59 -2.46 5.80 6.37
CA GLY A 59 -2.80 4.39 6.62
C GLY A 59 -4.31 4.17 6.68
N ILE A 60 -5.03 4.93 7.52
CA ILE A 60 -6.48 4.78 7.64
C ILE A 60 -7.20 5.17 6.35
N MET A 61 -6.68 6.12 5.56
CA MET A 61 -7.30 6.47 4.28
C MET A 61 -7.25 5.29 3.30
N VAL A 62 -6.17 4.50 3.30
CA VAL A 62 -6.08 3.27 2.50
C VAL A 62 -7.05 2.21 3.05
N LEU A 63 -7.16 2.05 4.37
CA LEU A 63 -8.14 1.15 4.97
C LEU A 63 -9.58 1.55 4.61
N PHE A 64 -9.89 2.84 4.68
CA PHE A 64 -11.21 3.37 4.34
C PHE A 64 -11.56 3.13 2.87
N ALA A 65 -10.57 3.24 1.97
CA ALA A 65 -10.74 2.85 0.57
C ALA A 65 -11.07 1.36 0.42
N ALA A 66 -10.34 0.50 1.14
CA ALA A 66 -10.59 -0.95 1.13
C ALA A 66 -11.98 -1.30 1.70
N LEU A 67 -12.38 -0.70 2.82
CA LEU A 67 -13.71 -0.89 3.42
C LEU A 67 -14.83 -0.42 2.49
N THR A 68 -14.63 0.72 1.82
CA THR A 68 -15.56 1.23 0.82
C THR A 68 -15.71 0.23 -0.33
N LEU A 69 -14.59 -0.27 -0.87
CA LEU A 69 -14.59 -1.25 -1.94
C LEU A 69 -15.32 -2.54 -1.56
N VAL A 70 -14.95 -3.16 -0.43
CA VAL A 70 -15.60 -4.39 0.03
C VAL A 70 -17.09 -4.15 0.34
N GLY A 71 -17.42 -3.01 0.96
CA GLY A 71 -18.81 -2.66 1.23
C GLY A 71 -19.66 -2.48 -0.03
N LEU A 72 -19.06 -2.06 -1.16
CA LEU A 72 -19.75 -2.03 -2.45
C LEU A 72 -19.87 -3.43 -3.05
N MET A 73 -18.84 -4.26 -2.93
CA MET A 73 -18.86 -5.64 -3.43
C MET A 73 -19.87 -6.52 -2.68
N GLU A 74 -19.99 -6.37 -1.36
CA GLU A 74 -21.03 -7.06 -0.55
C GLU A 74 -22.46 -6.69 -0.96
N ARG A 75 -22.65 -5.49 -1.54
CA ARG A 75 -23.93 -5.04 -2.10
C ARG A 75 -24.19 -5.54 -3.52
N GLY A 76 -23.31 -6.39 -4.06
CA GLY A 76 -23.43 -6.99 -5.39
C GLY A 76 -22.94 -6.11 -6.54
N VAL A 77 -22.22 -5.01 -6.26
CA VAL A 77 -21.63 -4.16 -7.31
C VAL A 77 -20.45 -4.92 -7.94
N PRO A 78 -20.36 -4.99 -9.30
CA PRO A 78 -19.23 -5.67 -9.95
C PRO A 78 -17.92 -4.95 -9.65
N LEU A 79 -16.83 -5.72 -9.51
CA LEU A 79 -15.53 -5.24 -9.03
C LEU A 79 -15.05 -3.96 -9.72
N TRP A 80 -15.13 -3.90 -11.06
CA TRP A 80 -14.68 -2.74 -11.83
C TRP A 80 -15.47 -1.47 -11.52
N LEU A 81 -16.79 -1.60 -11.33
CA LEU A 81 -17.65 -0.48 -10.97
C LEU A 81 -17.45 -0.09 -9.50
N ALA A 82 -17.26 -1.07 -8.62
CA ALA A 82 -16.93 -0.85 -7.21
C ALA A 82 -15.61 -0.08 -7.07
N LEU A 83 -14.58 -0.45 -7.85
CA LEU A 83 -13.29 0.24 -7.87
C LEU A 83 -13.42 1.69 -8.32
N LEU A 84 -14.14 1.94 -9.41
CA LEU A 84 -14.36 3.31 -9.92
C LEU A 84 -15.11 4.18 -8.89
N LEU A 85 -16.15 3.63 -8.27
CA LEU A 85 -16.89 4.32 -7.22
C LEU A 85 -16.04 4.57 -5.98
N THR A 86 -15.23 3.61 -5.56
CA THR A 86 -14.28 3.79 -4.45
C THR A 86 -13.27 4.90 -4.76
N VAL A 87 -12.72 4.95 -5.97
CA VAL A 87 -11.83 6.05 -6.38
C VAL A 87 -12.55 7.40 -6.29
N ALA A 88 -13.80 7.48 -6.77
CA ALA A 88 -14.59 8.71 -6.67
C ALA A 88 -14.85 9.13 -5.20
N VAL A 89 -15.19 8.18 -4.33
CA VAL A 89 -15.36 8.43 -2.88
C VAL A 89 -14.06 8.91 -2.25
N MET A 90 -12.93 8.29 -2.59
CA MET A 90 -11.62 8.67 -2.05
C MET A 90 -11.15 10.04 -2.54
N ILE A 91 -11.46 10.42 -3.79
CA ILE A 91 -11.18 11.78 -4.28
C ILE A 91 -12.00 12.81 -3.50
N MET A 92 -13.29 12.53 -3.26
CA MET A 92 -14.14 13.41 -2.44
C MET A 92 -13.63 13.52 -1.00
N LEU A 93 -13.23 12.41 -0.40
CA LEU A 93 -12.67 12.37 0.95
C LEU A 93 -11.36 13.14 1.03
N ALA A 94 -10.44 12.91 0.09
CA ALA A 94 -9.15 13.60 0.02
C ALA A 94 -9.35 15.11 -0.12
N TYR A 95 -10.25 15.54 -1.00
CA TYR A 95 -10.59 16.96 -1.16
C TYR A 95 -11.19 17.57 0.11
N ALA A 96 -12.08 16.85 0.79
CA ALA A 96 -12.68 17.31 2.05
C ALA A 96 -11.61 17.46 3.15
N VAL A 97 -10.74 16.46 3.32
CA VAL A 97 -9.63 16.49 4.29
C VAL A 97 -8.65 17.62 3.97
N GLU A 98 -8.29 17.79 2.70
CA GLU A 98 -7.41 18.86 2.25
C GLU A 98 -7.98 20.24 2.58
N ARG A 99 -9.25 20.48 2.20
CA ARG A 99 -9.93 21.77 2.36
C ARG A 99 -10.18 22.12 3.82
N VAL A 100 -10.60 21.14 4.62
CA VAL A 100 -11.04 21.36 6.01
C VAL A 100 -9.87 21.40 6.97
N MET A 101 -8.89 20.50 6.80
CA MET A 101 -7.78 20.32 7.72
C MET A 101 -6.45 20.78 7.13
N LEU A 102 -5.96 20.12 6.07
CA LEU A 102 -4.57 20.30 5.63
C LEU A 102 -4.27 21.74 5.24
N ARG A 103 -5.18 22.42 4.54
CA ARG A 103 -4.99 23.81 4.10
C ARG A 103 -4.84 24.80 5.27
N LYS A 104 -5.46 24.54 6.42
CA LYS A 104 -5.36 25.39 7.62
C LYS A 104 -4.10 25.12 8.45
N LEU A 105 -3.49 23.96 8.21
CA LEU A 105 -2.37 23.44 8.94
C LEU A 105 -1.03 23.71 8.25
N VAL A 106 -1.05 24.24 7.02
CA VAL A 106 0.15 24.67 6.30
C VAL A 106 0.91 25.72 7.12
N ASN A 107 2.22 25.52 7.29
CA ASN A 107 3.13 26.34 8.11
C ASN A 107 2.93 26.28 9.63
N GLN A 108 2.16 25.31 10.14
CA GLN A 108 2.10 25.06 11.58
C GLN A 108 3.26 24.17 12.05
N ASP A 109 3.49 24.17 13.35
CA ASP A 109 4.51 23.33 13.97
C ASP A 109 4.27 21.83 13.68
N PRO A 110 5.34 21.03 13.42
CA PRO A 110 5.22 19.60 13.12
C PRO A 110 4.42 18.79 14.15
N PHE A 111 4.47 19.15 15.44
CA PHE A 111 3.67 18.47 16.46
C PHE A 111 2.17 18.73 16.30
N THR A 112 1.79 19.93 15.85
CA THR A 112 0.39 20.27 15.55
C THR A 112 -0.15 19.43 14.40
N LEU A 113 0.67 19.25 13.36
CA LEU A 113 0.36 18.41 12.19
C LEU A 113 0.16 16.95 12.59
N LEU A 114 1.07 16.42 13.41
CA LEU A 114 1.00 15.07 13.94
C LEU A 114 -0.30 14.87 14.75
N MET A 115 -0.59 15.74 15.72
CA MET A 115 -1.78 15.62 16.56
C MET A 115 -3.07 15.73 15.75
N ALA A 116 -3.14 16.64 14.78
CA ALA A 116 -4.30 16.79 13.91
C ALA A 116 -4.53 15.55 13.03
N THR A 117 -3.46 14.97 12.47
CA THR A 117 -3.57 13.79 11.60
C THR A 117 -3.84 12.51 12.39
N ILE A 118 -3.35 12.38 13.64
CA ILE A 118 -3.78 11.32 14.57
C ILE A 118 -5.27 11.48 14.91
N GLY A 119 -5.74 12.70 15.18
CA GLY A 119 -7.16 12.96 15.42
C GLY A 119 -8.03 12.60 14.21
N LEU A 120 -7.56 12.94 12.99
CA LEU A 120 -8.19 12.52 11.75
C LEU A 120 -8.18 10.98 11.61
N ASN A 121 -7.09 10.33 12.03
CA ASN A 121 -6.97 8.88 11.99
C ASN A 121 -8.10 8.21 12.77
N PHE A 122 -8.27 8.58 14.04
CA PHE A 122 -9.34 8.06 14.89
C PHE A 122 -10.74 8.45 14.40
N PHE A 123 -10.90 9.65 13.83
CA PHE A 123 -12.16 10.07 13.24
C PHE A 123 -12.55 9.20 12.04
N LEU A 124 -11.61 8.94 11.12
CA LEU A 124 -11.84 8.09 9.96
C LEU A 124 -12.04 6.61 10.34
N GLU A 125 -11.31 6.16 11.36
CA GLU A 125 -11.48 4.82 11.93
C GLU A 125 -12.88 4.65 12.52
N GLY A 126 -13.30 5.56 13.40
CA GLY A 126 -14.64 5.51 14.00
C GLY A 126 -15.76 5.67 12.98
N THR A 127 -15.61 6.55 11.98
CA THR A 127 -16.61 6.66 10.89
C THR A 127 -16.63 5.42 10.01
N GLY A 128 -15.47 4.80 9.76
CA GLY A 128 -15.36 3.53 9.05
C GLY A 128 -16.11 2.40 9.78
N GLU A 129 -15.88 2.25 11.08
CA GLU A 129 -16.57 1.26 11.91
C GLU A 129 -18.08 1.51 11.97
N LEU A 130 -18.53 2.76 12.05
CA LEU A 130 -19.95 3.09 12.08
C LEU A 130 -20.67 2.76 10.76
N VAL A 131 -20.02 2.97 9.62
CA VAL A 131 -20.64 2.79 8.30
C VAL A 131 -20.54 1.34 7.80
N TRP A 132 -19.41 0.67 8.04
CA TRP A 132 -19.14 -0.68 7.50
C TRP A 132 -19.11 -1.79 8.56
N GLY A 133 -19.15 -1.44 9.85
CA GLY A 133 -19.00 -2.37 10.97
C GLY A 133 -17.53 -2.66 11.30
N SER A 134 -17.29 -3.20 12.50
CA SER A 134 -15.96 -3.57 13.00
C SER A 134 -15.51 -4.99 12.61
N ASN A 135 -16.24 -5.66 11.72
CA ASN A 135 -15.93 -7.03 11.30
C ASN A 135 -14.75 -7.04 10.33
N VAL A 136 -13.87 -8.04 10.45
CA VAL A 136 -12.79 -8.29 9.48
C VAL A 136 -13.43 -8.69 8.15
N LYS A 137 -13.30 -7.82 7.15
CA LYS A 137 -13.79 -8.08 5.80
C LYS A 137 -12.66 -8.62 4.94
N LYS A 138 -12.86 -9.80 4.35
CA LYS A 138 -11.94 -10.33 3.33
C LYS A 138 -12.21 -9.62 2.01
N LEU A 139 -11.17 -9.02 1.45
CA LEU A 139 -11.23 -8.42 0.13
C LEU A 139 -10.85 -9.48 -0.90
N ASP A 140 -11.84 -10.06 -1.57
CA ASP A 140 -11.62 -10.96 -2.70
C ASP A 140 -11.68 -10.14 -4.00
N VAL A 141 -10.51 -9.76 -4.51
CA VAL A 141 -10.37 -9.00 -5.77
C VAL A 141 -10.43 -9.90 -7.01
N GLY A 142 -10.71 -11.20 -6.87
CA GLY A 142 -10.73 -12.14 -7.99
C GLY A 142 -9.37 -12.33 -8.68
N ILE A 143 -8.28 -11.86 -8.05
CA ILE A 143 -6.91 -12.17 -8.45
C ILE A 143 -6.57 -13.50 -7.78
N PRO A 144 -6.26 -14.57 -8.54
CA PRO A 144 -5.84 -15.83 -7.95
C PRO A 144 -4.64 -15.60 -7.02
N GLU A 145 -4.76 -16.00 -5.76
CA GLU A 145 -3.63 -16.08 -4.82
C GLU A 145 -2.73 -17.30 -5.13
N ASP A 146 -3.02 -18.01 -6.22
CA ASP A 146 -2.28 -19.18 -6.68
C ASP A 146 -0.87 -18.79 -7.10
N SER A 147 0.12 -19.52 -6.60
CA SER A 147 1.50 -19.40 -7.04
C SER A 147 1.66 -19.97 -8.44
N ILE A 148 2.34 -19.23 -9.32
CA ILE A 148 2.78 -19.76 -10.62
C ILE A 148 4.20 -20.30 -10.49
N GLU A 149 4.41 -21.48 -11.05
CA GLU A 149 5.75 -22.04 -11.19
C GLU A 149 6.39 -21.44 -12.45
N VAL A 150 7.32 -20.50 -12.27
CA VAL A 150 8.08 -19.88 -13.36
C VAL A 150 9.54 -20.31 -13.22
N ALA A 151 10.03 -21.09 -14.18
CA ALA A 151 11.40 -21.60 -14.19
C ALA A 151 11.81 -22.38 -12.92
N GLY A 152 10.85 -23.08 -12.29
CA GLY A 152 11.04 -23.84 -11.06
C GLY A 152 10.90 -23.02 -9.77
N MET A 153 10.57 -21.73 -9.86
CA MET A 153 10.30 -20.84 -8.73
C MET A 153 8.80 -20.68 -8.52
N LEU A 154 8.32 -20.79 -7.27
CA LEU A 154 6.93 -20.55 -6.90
C LEU A 154 6.73 -19.06 -6.59
N LEU A 155 6.26 -18.31 -7.58
CA LEU A 155 6.00 -16.87 -7.42
C LEU A 155 4.51 -16.61 -7.24
N ASN A 156 4.17 -15.80 -6.23
CA ASN A 156 2.78 -15.39 -5.98
C ASN A 156 2.31 -14.44 -7.09
N GLN A 157 1.23 -14.80 -7.79
CA GLN A 157 0.64 -13.96 -8.84
C GLN A 157 0.25 -12.57 -8.31
N PHE A 158 -0.26 -12.49 -7.08
CA PHE A 158 -0.64 -11.22 -6.45
C PHE A 158 0.55 -10.26 -6.35
N GLU A 159 1.72 -10.75 -5.93
CA GLU A 159 2.94 -9.94 -5.82
C GLU A 159 3.44 -9.47 -7.19
N LEU A 160 3.31 -10.31 -8.22
CA LEU A 160 3.67 -9.95 -9.59
C LEU A 160 2.76 -8.84 -10.15
N TYR A 161 1.44 -8.98 -9.99
CA TYR A 161 0.49 -7.94 -10.40
C TYR A 161 0.69 -6.64 -9.61
N ALA A 162 0.88 -6.74 -8.29
CA ALA A 162 1.15 -5.59 -7.43
C ALA A 162 2.45 -4.87 -7.84
N ALA A 163 3.53 -5.62 -8.10
CA ALA A 163 4.79 -5.07 -8.56
C ALA A 163 4.68 -4.44 -9.97
N ALA A 164 3.93 -5.06 -10.88
CA ALA A 164 3.70 -4.49 -12.21
C ALA A 164 2.95 -3.15 -12.13
N ILE A 165 1.86 -3.09 -11.35
CA ILE A 165 1.11 -1.85 -11.10
C ILE A 165 2.02 -0.81 -10.43
N ALA A 166 2.86 -1.23 -9.49
CA ALA A 166 3.82 -0.37 -8.83
C ALA A 166 4.79 0.29 -9.80
N VAL A 167 5.43 -0.50 -10.66
CA VAL A 167 6.35 0.00 -11.66
C VAL A 167 5.67 0.97 -12.62
N VAL A 168 4.44 0.68 -13.06
CA VAL A 168 3.65 1.58 -13.91
C VAL A 168 3.37 2.90 -13.20
N LEU A 169 2.90 2.86 -11.95
CA LEU A 169 2.58 4.07 -11.18
C LEU A 169 3.82 4.91 -10.89
N VAL A 170 4.93 4.28 -10.49
CA VAL A 170 6.21 4.96 -10.26
C VAL A 170 6.69 5.61 -11.56
N THR A 171 6.62 4.90 -12.68
CA THR A 171 7.05 5.42 -13.99
C THR A 171 6.19 6.60 -14.41
N LEU A 172 4.87 6.47 -14.33
CA LEU A 172 3.93 7.56 -14.62
C LEU A 172 4.22 8.78 -13.75
N LEU A 173 4.52 8.55 -12.48
CA LEU A 173 4.81 9.61 -11.53
C LEU A 173 6.13 10.32 -11.81
N VAL A 174 7.19 9.58 -12.14
CA VAL A 174 8.48 10.15 -12.55
C VAL A 174 8.30 11.01 -13.79
N ILE A 175 7.55 10.50 -14.78
CA ILE A 175 7.24 11.25 -16.00
C ILE A 175 6.44 12.51 -15.67
N LEU A 176 5.39 12.42 -14.86
CA LEU A 176 4.60 13.57 -14.43
C LEU A 176 5.46 14.58 -13.68
N SER A 177 6.24 14.15 -12.70
CA SER A 177 7.07 15.03 -11.87
C SER A 177 8.18 15.72 -12.65
N GLN A 178 8.74 15.06 -13.68
CA GLN A 178 9.78 15.64 -14.53
C GLN A 178 9.20 16.56 -15.62
N LYS A 179 8.01 16.25 -16.17
CA LYS A 179 7.41 17.00 -17.28
C LYS A 179 6.41 18.07 -16.88
N THR A 180 5.79 18.00 -15.70
CA THR A 180 4.82 19.00 -15.24
C THR A 180 5.41 19.99 -14.25
N LYS A 181 4.97 21.26 -14.35
CA LYS A 181 5.40 22.38 -13.51
C LYS A 181 5.14 22.19 -12.00
N ILE A 182 4.45 21.13 -11.60
CA ILE A 182 4.23 20.74 -10.19
C ILE A 182 5.57 20.34 -9.52
N GLY A 183 6.63 20.09 -10.30
CA GLY A 183 7.96 19.70 -9.82
C GLY A 183 9.02 20.81 -9.65
N ARG A 184 8.76 22.08 -9.99
CA ARG A 184 9.68 23.21 -9.76
C ARG A 184 9.14 24.21 -8.75
#